data_AF-A0A7W8TRD4-F1
#
_entry.id   AF-A0A7W8TRD4-F1
#
_cell.length_a   1.000
_cell.length_b   1.000
_cell.length_c   1.000
_cell.angle_alpha   90.00
_cell.angle_beta   90.00
_cell.angle_gamma   90.00
#
_symmetry.space_group_name_H-M   'P 1'
#
loop_
_entity.id
_entity.type
_entity.pdbx_description
1 polymer ?
#
loop_
_entity_poly.entity_id
_entity_poly.type
_entity_poly.pdbx_seq_one_letter_code
_entity_poly.pdbx_strand_id
1 'polypeptide(L)'
;MFGADSFGPPAWFPLIFGLVSLLVVAAFIFVIVVMVRNASAARRQGYDPVTMQTDIAGQFGNNLRNSAPKSAQERLAELDALRDSQAISAAEYDDARSRILRDL
;
A
#
# COMPACT_ATOMS: atom_id res chain seq x y z
N MET A 1 -14.43 41.61 -37.26
CA MET A 1 -14.06 41.62 -35.83
C MET A 1 -15.15 40.90 -35.06
N PHE A 2 -14.98 39.60 -34.82
CA PHE A 2 -15.83 38.85 -33.89
C PHE A 2 -14.88 38.22 -32.88
N GLY A 3 -14.75 38.87 -31.73
CA GLY A 3 -14.19 38.27 -30.53
C GLY A 3 -15.14 37.16 -30.11
N ALA A 4 -14.76 35.93 -30.42
CA ALA A 4 -15.29 34.72 -29.82
C ALA A 4 -14.24 34.20 -28.83
N ASP A 5 -13.81 35.06 -27.91
CA ASP A 5 -13.01 34.73 -26.75
C ASP A 5 -13.90 34.00 -25.73
N SER A 6 -14.24 32.77 -26.12
CA SER A 6 -14.40 31.60 -25.27
C SER A 6 -14.94 31.83 -23.86
N PHE A 7 -16.27 31.82 -23.72
CA PHE A 7 -16.97 31.48 -22.47
C PHE A 7 -16.83 29.98 -22.12
N GLY A 8 -15.67 29.39 -22.41
CA GLY A 8 -15.37 27.97 -22.22
C GLY A 8 -14.04 27.83 -21.47
N PRO A 9 -13.86 26.74 -20.71
CA PRO A 9 -12.62 26.51 -20.01
C PRO A 9 -11.43 26.52 -21.00
N PRO A 10 -10.24 27.00 -20.56
CA PRO A 10 -9.05 27.06 -21.41
C PRO A 10 -8.76 25.70 -22.09
N ALA A 11 -8.17 25.69 -23.29
CA ALA A 11 -7.91 24.46 -24.04
C ALA A 11 -7.10 23.40 -23.28
N TRP A 12 -6.27 23.81 -22.31
CA TRP A 12 -5.50 22.90 -21.44
C TRP A 12 -6.34 22.25 -20.33
N PHE A 13 -7.44 22.88 -19.91
CA PHE A 13 -8.29 22.44 -18.81
C PHE A 13 -8.89 21.04 -19.02
N PRO A 14 -9.55 20.70 -20.15
CA PRO A 14 -10.08 19.34 -20.35
C PRO A 14 -8.98 18.27 -20.39
N LEU A 15 -7.77 18.65 -20.82
CA LEU A 15 -6.62 17.76 -20.92
C LEU A 15 -6.09 17.39 -19.53
N ILE A 16 -5.89 18.39 -18.66
CA ILE A 16 -5.49 18.18 -17.26
C ILE A 16 -6.62 17.48 -16.48
N PHE A 17 -7.87 17.91 -16.67
CA PHE A 17 -9.02 17.33 -15.97
C PHE A 17 -9.20 15.84 -16.31
N GLY A 18 -9.02 15.46 -17.58
CA GLY A 18 -9.04 14.07 -18.01
C GLY A 18 -7.92 13.24 -17.38
N LEU A 19 -6.69 13.78 -17.35
CA LEU A 19 -5.55 13.12 -16.72
C LEU A 19 -5.75 12.92 -15.20
N VAL A 20 -6.21 13.95 -14.50
CA VAL A 20 -6.48 13.88 -13.06
C VAL A 20 -7.62 12.91 -12.77
N SER A 21 -8.72 12.95 -13.53
CA SER A 21 -9.81 11.97 -13.39
C SER A 21 -9.32 10.54 -13.59
N LEU A 22 -8.47 10.29 -14.59
CA LEU A 22 -7.90 8.97 -14.84
C LEU A 22 -7.05 8.50 -13.65
N LEU A 23 -6.19 9.37 -13.10
CA LEU A 23 -5.38 9.05 -11.92
C LEU A 23 -6.25 8.76 -10.70
N VAL A 24 -7.32 9.54 -10.47
CA VAL A 24 -8.24 9.32 -9.36
C VAL A 24 -8.93 7.96 -9.50
N VAL A 25 -9.41 7.61 -10.69
CA VAL A 25 -10.02 6.30 -10.95
C VAL A 25 -9.02 5.17 -10.73
N ALA A 26 -7.78 5.31 -11.23
CA ALA A 26 -6.73 4.33 -11.02
C ALA A 26 -6.38 4.16 -9.53
N ALA A 27 -6.30 5.26 -8.77
CA ALA A 27 -6.06 5.24 -7.34
C ALA A 27 -7.22 4.55 -6.58
N PHE A 28 -8.48 4.83 -6.96
CA PHE A 28 -9.64 4.15 -6.40
C PHE A 28 -9.60 2.64 -6.65
N ILE A 29 -9.32 2.23 -7.89
CA ILE A 29 -9.18 0.81 -8.25
C ILE A 29 -8.06 0.17 -7.42
N PHE A 30 -6.91 0.84 -7.31
CA PHE A 30 -5.79 0.37 -6.52
C PHE A 30 -6.16 0.18 -5.05
N VAL A 31 -6.82 1.16 -4.43
CA VAL A 31 -7.29 1.07 -3.04
C VAL A 31 -8.27 -0.09 -2.87
N ILE A 32 -9.24 -0.26 -3.77
CA ILE A 32 -10.19 -1.36 -3.73
C ILE A 32 -9.46 -2.71 -3.85
N VAL A 33 -8.53 -2.84 -4.79
CA VAL A 33 -7.74 -4.07 -4.99
C VAL A 33 -6.91 -4.38 -3.75
N VAL A 34 -6.22 -3.40 -3.18
CA VAL A 34 -5.45 -3.56 -1.94
C VAL A 34 -6.37 -3.95 -0.79
N MET A 35 -7.52 -3.31 -0.64
CA MET A 35 -8.48 -3.63 0.42
C MET A 35 -9.05 -5.04 0.25
N VAL A 36 -9.39 -5.47 -0.97
CA VAL A 36 -9.89 -6.83 -1.25
C VAL A 36 -8.80 -7.87 -1.04
N ARG A 37 -7.55 -7.62 -1.48
CA ARG A 37 -6.42 -8.54 -1.27
C ARG A 37 -6.04 -8.61 0.19
N ASN A 38 -6.03 -7.49 0.91
CA ASN A 38 -5.77 -7.42 2.35
C ASN A 38 -6.90 -8.09 3.14
N ALA A 39 -8.16 -7.81 2.83
CA ALA A 39 -9.30 -8.49 3.44
C ALA A 39 -9.30 -9.98 3.13
N SER A 40 -8.92 -10.39 1.91
CA SER A 40 -8.76 -11.81 1.58
C SER A 40 -7.58 -12.44 2.31
N ALA A 41 -6.49 -11.72 2.55
CA ALA A 41 -5.34 -12.19 3.31
C ALA A 41 -5.68 -12.31 4.81
N ALA A 42 -6.39 -11.32 5.37
CA ALA A 42 -6.89 -11.32 6.75
C ALA A 42 -7.95 -12.41 6.98
N ARG A 43 -8.85 -12.64 6.01
CA ARG A 43 -9.83 -13.74 6.06
C ARG A 43 -9.18 -15.12 6.00
N ARG A 44 -8.08 -15.29 5.25
CA ARG A 44 -7.29 -16.54 5.27
C ARG A 44 -6.65 -16.80 6.63
N GLN A 45 -6.47 -15.77 7.46
CA GLN A 45 -5.96 -15.86 8.82
C GLN A 45 -7.07 -15.93 9.89
N GLY A 46 -8.35 -16.07 9.48
CA GLY A 46 -9.46 -16.33 10.40
C GLY A 46 -9.94 -15.11 11.21
N TYR A 47 -9.53 -13.90 10.86
CA TYR A 47 -10.03 -12.69 11.53
C TYR A 47 -11.36 -12.25 10.92
N ASP A 48 -12.43 -12.39 11.69
CA ASP A 48 -13.75 -11.86 11.40
C ASP A 48 -13.82 -10.38 11.88
N PRO A 49 -13.87 -9.39 10.97
CA PRO A 49 -13.67 -7.97 11.29
C PRO A 49 -14.87 -7.29 11.99
N VAL A 50 -15.96 -8.00 12.22
CA VAL A 50 -17.19 -7.41 12.81
C VAL A 50 -17.17 -7.42 14.35
N THR A 51 -16.32 -8.24 14.98
CA THR A 51 -16.17 -8.32 16.45
C THR A 51 -14.91 -7.62 16.99
N MET A 52 -14.10 -7.01 16.12
CA MET A 52 -12.74 -6.54 16.42
C MET A 52 -12.60 -5.28 17.30
N GLN A 53 -13.67 -4.51 17.57
CA GLN A 53 -13.50 -3.20 18.23
C GLN A 53 -12.99 -3.31 19.69
N THR A 54 -13.23 -4.44 20.36
CA THR A 54 -12.81 -4.65 21.75
C THR A 54 -11.51 -5.44 21.91
N ASP A 55 -11.19 -6.36 21.01
CA ASP A 55 -9.98 -7.21 21.12
C ASP A 55 -8.71 -6.52 20.61
N ILE A 56 -8.85 -5.54 19.71
CA ILE A 56 -7.71 -4.76 19.20
C ILE A 56 -7.00 -4.02 20.35
N ALA A 57 -7.72 -3.37 21.27
CA ALA A 57 -7.07 -2.63 22.35
C ALA A 57 -6.24 -3.54 23.27
N GLY A 58 -6.71 -4.76 23.56
CA GLY A 58 -6.00 -5.74 24.38
C GLY A 58 -4.82 -6.38 23.66
N GLN A 59 -4.99 -6.73 22.38
CA GLN A 59 -3.97 -7.42 21.60
C GLN A 59 -2.87 -6.48 21.11
N PHE A 60 -3.18 -5.24 20.74
CA PHE A 60 -2.14 -4.26 20.38
C PHE A 60 -1.30 -3.85 21.58
N GLY A 61 -1.90 -3.74 22.78
CA GLY A 61 -1.17 -3.49 24.03
C GLY A 61 -0.23 -4.64 24.41
N ASN A 62 -0.65 -5.88 24.20
CA ASN A 62 0.17 -7.06 24.48
C ASN A 62 1.23 -7.33 23.38
N ASN A 63 0.90 -7.06 22.11
CA ASN A 63 1.83 -7.20 20.98
C ASN A 63 2.93 -6.14 21.02
N LEU A 64 2.65 -4.88 21.41
CA LEU A 64 3.73 -3.89 21.62
C LEU A 64 4.70 -4.32 22.72
N ARG A 65 4.19 -5.05 23.72
CA ARG A 65 4.97 -5.53 24.86
C ARG A 65 5.74 -6.82 24.57
N ASN A 66 5.25 -7.67 23.66
CA ASN A 66 5.85 -8.98 23.32
C ASN A 66 6.49 -9.04 21.93
N SER A 67 6.44 -7.97 21.13
CA SER A 67 7.18 -7.88 19.87
C SER A 67 8.65 -7.64 20.18
N ALA A 68 9.36 -8.71 20.54
CA ALA A 68 10.80 -8.71 20.41
C ALA A 68 11.13 -8.30 18.96
N PRO A 69 12.11 -7.42 18.74
CA PRO A 69 12.48 -7.03 17.38
C PRO A 69 12.81 -8.30 16.60
N LYS A 70 12.09 -8.53 15.49
CA LYS A 70 12.32 -9.67 14.59
C LYS A 70 13.82 -9.83 14.33
N SER A 71 14.32 -11.05 14.43
CA SER A 71 15.74 -11.33 14.12
C SER A 71 16.07 -10.90 12.68
N ALA A 72 17.32 -10.54 12.40
CA ALA A 72 17.71 -10.13 11.06
C ALA A 72 17.47 -11.23 10.02
N GLN A 73 17.64 -12.50 10.41
CA GLN A 73 17.35 -13.67 9.59
C GLN A 73 15.87 -13.75 9.18
N GLU A 74 14.98 -13.47 10.12
CA GLU A 74 13.53 -13.47 9.86
C GLU A 74 13.11 -12.31 8.94
N ARG A 75 13.73 -11.14 9.10
CA ARG A 75 13.49 -10.00 8.19
C ARG A 75 13.99 -10.28 6.77
N LEU A 76 15.13 -10.97 6.63
CA LEU A 76 15.66 -11.37 5.32
C LEU A 76 14.77 -12.42 4.64
N ALA A 77 14.28 -13.41 5.38
CA ALA A 77 13.37 -14.42 4.85
C ALA A 77 12.03 -13.81 4.38
N GLU A 78 11.51 -12.80 5.08
CA GLU A 78 10.33 -12.04 4.67
C GLU A 78 10.61 -11.24 3.37
N LEU A 79 11.79 -10.64 3.25
CA LEU A 79 12.20 -9.91 2.06
C LEU A 79 12.34 -10.83 0.82
N ASP A 80 12.86 -12.04 1.00
CA ASP A 80 12.92 -13.06 -0.06
C ASP A 80 11.52 -13.47 -0.53
N ALA A 81 10.58 -13.68 0.39
CA ALA A 81 9.20 -14.00 0.03
C ALA A 81 8.50 -12.86 -0.75
N LEU A 82 8.81 -11.60 -0.42
CA LEU A 82 8.32 -10.43 -1.17
C LEU A 82 8.92 -10.35 -2.58
N ARG A 83 10.19 -10.75 -2.74
CA ARG A 83 10.84 -10.83 -4.04
C ARG A 83 10.26 -11.94 -4.90
N ASP A 84 10.02 -13.11 -4.33
CA ASP A 84 9.46 -14.28 -5.00
C ASP A 84 8.02 -14.05 -5.47
N SER A 85 7.24 -13.32 -4.67
CA SER A 85 5.90 -12.87 -5.07
C SER A 85 5.90 -11.70 -6.06
N GLN A 86 7.08 -11.24 -6.48
CA GLN A 86 7.30 -10.07 -7.34
C GLN A 86 6.62 -8.80 -6.82
N ALA A 87 6.39 -8.72 -5.50
CA ALA A 87 5.82 -7.55 -4.84
C ALA A 87 6.81 -6.39 -4.78
N ILE A 88 8.11 -6.70 -4.83
CA ILE A 88 9.22 -5.74 -4.88
C ILE A 88 10.14 -6.01 -6.07
N SER A 89 10.69 -4.93 -6.63
CA SER A 89 11.69 -4.99 -7.68
C SER A 89 13.05 -5.46 -7.16
N ALA A 90 13.95 -5.86 -8.06
CA ALA A 90 15.31 -6.26 -7.69
C ALA A 90 16.09 -5.11 -7.03
N ALA A 91 15.91 -3.88 -7.52
CA ALA A 91 16.56 -2.70 -6.96
C ALA A 91 16.08 -2.40 -5.53
N GLU A 92 14.78 -2.55 -5.27
CA GLU A 92 14.21 -2.38 -3.91
C GLU A 92 14.64 -3.51 -2.97
N TYR A 93 14.75 -4.74 -3.47
CA TYR A 93 15.29 -5.87 -2.71
C TYR A 93 16.73 -5.61 -2.26
N ASP A 94 17.61 -5.19 -3.19
CA ASP A 94 19.01 -4.95 -2.89
C ASP A 94 19.21 -3.79 -1.88
N ASP A 95 18.45 -2.69 -2.01
CA ASP A 95 18.48 -1.60 -1.03
C ASP A 95 18.01 -2.08 0.35
N ALA A 96 16.88 -2.76 0.44
CA ALA A 96 16.32 -3.25 1.69
C ALA A 96 17.25 -4.27 2.38
N ARG A 97 17.83 -5.20 1.62
CA ARG A 97 18.80 -6.18 2.13
C ARG A 97 20.04 -5.48 2.69
N SER A 98 20.55 -4.45 2.00
CA SER A 98 21.71 -3.69 2.47
C SER A 98 21.46 -2.92 3.78
N ARG A 99 20.22 -2.49 4.03
CA ARG A 99 19.83 -1.82 5.29
C ARG A 99 19.79 -2.82 6.43
N ILE A 100 19.13 -3.97 6.23
CA ILE A 100 19.04 -5.03 7.25
C ILE A 100 20.44 -5.54 7.65
N LEU A 101 21.34 -5.70 6.66
CA LEU A 101 22.71 -6.12 6.93
C LEU A 101 23.57 -5.06 7.63
N ARG A 102 23.21 -3.77 7.53
CA ARG A 102 23.88 -2.68 8.26
C ARG A 102 23.41 -2.57 9.71
N ASP A 103 22.21 -3.05 10.01
CA ASP A 103 21.60 -3.04 11.34
C ASP A 103 21.95 -4.29 12.18
N LEU A 104 22.78 -5.20 11.63
CA LEU A 104 23.36 -6.37 12.31
C LEU A 104 24.59 -5.97 13.12
#